data_AF-A0A958HW62-F1
#
_entry.id   AF-A0A958HW62-F1
#
_cell.length_a   1.000
_cell.length_b   1.000
_cell.length_c   1.000
_cell.angle_alpha   90.00
_cell.angle_beta   90.00
_cell.angle_gamma   90.00
#
_symmetry.space_group_name_H-M   'P 1'
#
loop_
_entity.id
_entity.type
_entity.pdbx_description
1 polymer ?
#
loop_
_entity_poly.entity_id
_entity_poly.type
_entity_poly.pdbx_seq_one_letter_code
_entity_poly.pdbx_strand_id
1 'polypeptide(L)'
;MAKAKRTVIYLILTSFVISLISCHTKPLNKKDNLSVEKARQYALAKLRKSLNEIPLGQFPIRTEGLGRWELTSPRSWTSGFYPGCLWLAYQLSNDRFWIDAAKKYTEALEDQQYDTGSHDIGFMMLNSYG
;
A
#
# COMPACT_ATOMS: atom_id res chain seq x y z
N MET A 1 -0.79 -43.79 38.87
CA MET A 1 -0.15 -42.79 37.97
C MET A 1 -0.50 -42.93 36.48
N ALA A 2 -0.72 -44.13 35.92
CA ALA A 2 -0.95 -44.29 34.47
C ALA A 2 -2.28 -43.71 33.93
N LYS A 3 -3.34 -43.65 34.76
CA LYS A 3 -4.69 -43.17 34.36
C LYS A 3 -4.70 -41.66 34.08
N ALA A 4 -4.02 -40.87 34.92
CA ALA A 4 -3.91 -39.41 34.76
C ALA A 4 -3.15 -39.01 33.48
N LYS A 5 -2.09 -39.75 33.12
CA LYS A 5 -1.33 -39.52 31.88
C LYS A 5 -2.18 -39.77 30.63
N ARG A 6 -3.06 -40.77 30.65
CA ARG A 6 -3.99 -41.06 29.55
C ARG A 6 -5.05 -39.97 29.40
N THR A 7 -5.62 -39.47 30.50
CA THR A 7 -6.59 -38.35 30.47
C THR A 7 -6.00 -37.07 29.90
N VAL A 8 -4.75 -36.73 30.26
CA VAL A 8 -4.05 -35.55 29.71
C VAL A 8 -3.78 -35.72 28.21
N ILE A 9 -3.40 -36.91 27.75
CA ILE A 9 -3.22 -37.19 26.31
C ILE A 9 -4.52 -37.04 25.54
N TYR A 10 -5.65 -37.54 26.07
CA TYR A 10 -6.95 -37.35 25.44
C TYR A 10 -7.38 -35.88 25.39
N LEU A 11 -7.10 -35.07 26.42
CA LEU A 11 -7.39 -33.63 26.43
C LEU A 11 -6.55 -32.84 25.42
N ILE A 12 -5.29 -33.22 25.21
CA ILE A 12 -4.43 -32.60 24.20
C ILE A 12 -4.88 -32.99 22.79
N LEU A 13 -5.23 -34.26 22.57
CA LEU A 13 -5.73 -34.75 21.29
C LEU A 13 -7.08 -34.12 20.91
N THR A 14 -8.01 -33.96 21.86
CA THR A 14 -9.29 -33.30 21.58
C THR A 14 -9.13 -31.80 21.32
N SER A 15 -8.24 -31.11 22.05
CA SER A 15 -7.90 -29.71 21.80
C SER A 15 -7.30 -29.49 20.40
N PHE A 16 -6.44 -30.41 19.95
CA PHE A 16 -5.83 -30.35 18.62
C PHE A 16 -6.85 -30.54 17.49
N VAL A 17 -7.81 -31.47 17.66
CA VAL A 17 -8.89 -31.70 16.67
C VAL A 17 -9.84 -30.50 16.58
N ILE A 18 -10.15 -29.84 17.69
CA ILE A 18 -11.00 -28.62 17.70
C ILE A 18 -10.29 -27.46 16.99
N SER A 19 -8.97 -27.36 17.12
CA SER A 19 -8.17 -26.33 16.43
C SER A 19 -8.15 -26.52 14.90
N LEU A 20 -8.18 -27.76 14.41
CA LEU A 20 -8.20 -28.07 12.97
C LEU A 20 -9.55 -27.76 12.29
N ILE A 21 -10.66 -27.78 13.02
CA ILE A 21 -12.01 -27.50 12.46
C ILE A 21 -12.28 -25.99 12.36
N SER A 22 -11.55 -25.16 13.13
CA SER A 22 -11.71 -23.69 13.12
C SER A 22 -11.17 -23.02 11.83
N CYS A 23 -10.47 -23.77 10.97
CA CYS A 23 -10.05 -23.29 9.65
C CYS A 23 -11.09 -23.67 8.58
N HIS A 24 -12.24 -23.01 8.60
CA HIS A 24 -13.05 -22.82 7.39
C HIS A 24 -12.84 -21.38 6.94
N THR A 25 -11.88 -21.18 6.04
CA THR A 25 -11.83 -19.96 5.24
C THR A 25 -13.14 -19.87 4.47
N LYS A 26 -13.95 -18.84 4.73
CA LYS A 26 -15.11 -18.56 3.88
C LYS A 26 -14.60 -18.41 2.45
N PRO A 27 -15.16 -19.11 1.45
CA PRO A 27 -14.75 -18.92 0.08
C PRO A 27 -14.93 -17.44 -0.28
N LEU A 28 -13.91 -16.84 -0.89
CA LEU A 28 -13.95 -15.45 -1.34
C LEU A 28 -15.21 -15.24 -2.20
N ASN A 29 -16.07 -14.31 -1.78
CA ASN A 29 -17.32 -14.04 -2.47
C ASN A 29 -17.00 -13.35 -3.81
N LYS A 30 -17.51 -13.90 -4.93
CA LYS A 30 -17.35 -13.33 -6.27
C LYS A 30 -17.83 -11.87 -6.37
N LYS A 31 -18.80 -11.45 -5.53
CA LYS A 31 -19.28 -10.07 -5.43
C LYS A 31 -18.24 -9.12 -4.83
N ASP A 32 -17.44 -9.60 -3.87
CA ASP A 32 -16.38 -8.82 -3.23
C ASP A 32 -15.19 -8.64 -4.19
N ASN A 33 -14.84 -9.68 -4.96
CA ASN A 33 -13.83 -9.55 -6.01
C ASN A 33 -14.23 -8.54 -7.11
N LEU A 34 -15.53 -8.49 -7.45
CA LEU A 34 -16.05 -7.50 -8.41
C LEU A 34 -15.98 -6.07 -7.87
N SER A 35 -16.12 -5.85 -6.56
CA SER A 35 -15.99 -4.50 -5.98
C SER A 35 -14.53 -4.06 -5.88
N VAL A 36 -13.62 -4.97 -5.54
CA VAL A 36 -12.17 -4.71 -5.48
C VAL A 36 -11.63 -4.36 -6.87
N GLU A 37 -12.00 -5.10 -7.90
CA GLU A 37 -11.55 -4.82 -9.27
C GLU A 37 -12.03 -3.45 -9.76
N LYS A 38 -13.26 -3.06 -9.44
CA LYS A 38 -13.78 -1.72 -9.75
C LYS A 38 -13.01 -0.62 -9.03
N ALA A 39 -12.69 -0.83 -7.75
CA ALA A 39 -11.88 0.10 -6.97
C ALA A 39 -10.47 0.26 -7.55
N ARG A 40 -9.85 -0.85 -7.98
CA ARG A 40 -8.54 -0.86 -8.66
C ARG A 40 -8.59 -0.02 -9.93
N GLN A 41 -9.54 -0.28 -10.83
CA GLN A 41 -9.67 0.48 -12.08
C GLN A 41 -9.92 1.96 -11.83
N TYR A 42 -10.76 2.29 -10.86
CA TYR A 42 -11.02 3.67 -10.46
C TYR A 42 -9.75 4.37 -9.96
N ALA A 43 -8.97 3.72 -9.09
CA ALA A 43 -7.72 4.26 -8.56
C ALA A 43 -6.68 4.48 -9.67
N LEU A 44 -6.48 3.50 -10.56
CA LEU A 44 -5.56 3.62 -11.69
C LEU A 44 -5.96 4.77 -12.63
N ALA A 45 -7.25 4.92 -12.94
CA ALA A 45 -7.74 6.03 -13.76
C ALA A 45 -7.49 7.40 -13.09
N LYS A 46 -7.69 7.49 -11.77
CA LYS A 46 -7.42 8.72 -11.00
C LYS A 46 -5.93 9.06 -10.95
N LEU A 47 -5.06 8.09 -10.75
CA LEU A 47 -3.60 8.28 -10.81
C LEU A 47 -3.15 8.69 -12.22
N ARG A 48 -3.77 8.12 -13.26
CA ARG A 48 -3.44 8.46 -14.66
C ARG A 48 -3.82 9.90 -14.95
N LYS A 49 -4.95 10.35 -14.43
CA LYS A 49 -5.39 11.75 -14.52
C LYS A 49 -4.44 12.68 -13.77
N SER A 50 -4.06 12.34 -12.53
CA SER A 50 -3.22 13.21 -11.71
C SER A 50 -1.83 13.43 -12.31
N LEU A 51 -1.27 12.46 -13.05
CA LEU A 51 -0.01 12.64 -13.79
C LEU A 51 -0.05 13.75 -14.85
N ASN A 52 -1.23 14.17 -15.30
CA ASN A 52 -1.38 15.32 -16.21
C ASN A 52 -1.60 16.65 -15.45
N GLU A 53 -1.94 16.59 -14.16
CA GLU A 53 -2.30 17.74 -13.33
C GLU A 53 -1.16 18.15 -12.39
N ILE A 54 -0.32 17.20 -12.00
CA ILE A 54 0.78 17.37 -11.07
C ILE A 54 2.06 17.46 -11.91
N PRO A 55 2.77 18.60 -11.89
CA PRO A 55 4.06 18.74 -12.57
C PRO A 55 5.13 17.90 -11.86
N LEU A 56 6.09 17.39 -12.64
CA LEU A 56 7.27 16.72 -12.10
C LEU A 56 8.03 17.64 -11.12
N GLY A 57 8.46 17.11 -9.99
CA GLY A 57 9.12 17.87 -8.92
C GLY A 57 8.15 18.54 -7.94
N GLN A 58 6.84 18.40 -8.13
CA GLN A 58 5.81 18.76 -7.16
C GLN A 58 5.02 17.53 -6.70
N PHE A 59 4.49 17.60 -5.48
CA PHE A 59 3.81 16.46 -4.84
C PHE A 59 2.47 16.89 -4.26
N PRO A 60 1.42 16.05 -4.33
CA PRO A 60 0.11 16.38 -3.79
C PRO A 60 0.07 16.28 -2.26
N ILE A 61 -0.55 17.27 -1.61
CA ILE A 61 -0.90 17.21 -0.17
C ILE A 61 -2.37 16.80 -0.01
N ARG A 62 -3.26 17.61 -0.59
CA ARG A 62 -4.72 17.44 -0.53
C ARG A 62 -5.35 18.04 -1.79
N THR A 63 -6.66 17.86 -1.93
CA THR A 63 -7.44 18.63 -2.90
C THR A 63 -8.20 19.74 -2.20
N GLU A 64 -8.29 20.91 -2.83
CA GLU A 64 -9.13 22.02 -2.39
C GLU A 64 -10.35 22.20 -3.31
N GLY A 65 -11.46 22.67 -2.72
CA GLY A 65 -12.69 23.03 -3.42
C GLY A 65 -13.16 21.95 -4.42
N LEU A 66 -13.17 22.29 -5.70
CA LEU A 66 -13.63 21.45 -6.82
C LEU A 66 -12.68 20.29 -7.19
N GLY A 67 -11.84 19.83 -6.26
CA GLY A 67 -10.93 18.71 -6.48
C GLY A 67 -9.60 19.08 -7.13
N ARG A 68 -9.18 20.36 -7.05
CA ARG A 68 -7.86 20.80 -7.54
C ARG A 68 -6.78 20.40 -6.54
N TRP A 69 -5.68 19.83 -7.00
CA TRP A 69 -4.54 19.51 -6.13
C TRP A 69 -3.90 20.76 -5.56
N GLU A 70 -3.66 20.71 -4.26
CA GLU A 70 -2.68 21.54 -3.59
C GLU A 70 -1.37 20.78 -3.54
N LEU A 71 -0.31 21.45 -4.00
CA LEU A 71 0.98 20.85 -4.27
C LEU A 71 2.03 21.39 -3.31
N THR A 72 3.08 20.61 -3.13
CA THR A 72 4.20 20.92 -2.25
C THR A 72 5.53 20.54 -2.87
N SER A 73 6.60 21.02 -2.23
CA SER A 73 7.98 20.71 -2.61
C SER A 73 8.39 19.29 -2.18
N PRO A 74 9.49 18.75 -2.75
CA PRO A 74 10.09 17.48 -2.31
C PRO A 74 10.34 17.38 -0.80
N ARG A 75 10.59 18.51 -0.11
CA ARG A 75 10.89 18.59 1.33
C ARG A 75 9.70 18.39 2.27
N SER A 76 8.49 18.27 1.75
CA SER A 76 7.33 18.00 2.60
C SER A 76 7.30 16.55 3.02
N TRP A 77 6.93 16.28 4.28
CA TRP A 77 6.75 14.93 4.80
C TRP A 77 5.79 14.04 3.97
N THR A 78 4.89 14.65 3.19
CA THR A 78 3.93 13.95 2.32
C THR A 78 4.50 13.54 0.96
N SER A 79 5.69 14.00 0.59
CA SER A 79 6.18 13.93 -0.78
C SER A 79 6.39 12.50 -1.29
N GLY A 80 6.74 11.56 -0.42
CA GLY A 80 6.95 10.15 -0.79
C GLY A 80 5.68 9.36 -1.09
N PHE A 81 4.50 9.80 -0.65
CA PHE A 81 3.26 9.03 -0.85
C PHE A 81 2.86 8.92 -2.31
N TYR A 82 3.07 9.99 -3.10
CA TYR A 82 2.67 10.01 -4.50
C TYR A 82 3.49 9.03 -5.37
N PRO A 83 4.84 9.06 -5.39
CA PRO A 83 5.61 8.02 -6.06
C PRO A 83 5.30 6.61 -5.53
N GLY A 84 5.05 6.44 -4.24
CA GLY A 84 4.59 5.15 -3.69
C GLY A 84 3.29 4.65 -4.30
N CYS A 85 2.31 5.53 -4.50
CA CYS A 85 1.08 5.18 -5.21
C CYS A 85 1.35 4.77 -6.67
N LEU A 86 2.34 5.37 -7.34
CA LEU A 86 2.70 5.01 -8.72
C LEU A 86 3.39 3.63 -8.78
N TRP A 87 4.23 3.29 -7.79
CA TRP A 87 4.78 1.94 -7.66
C TRP A 87 3.70 0.89 -7.40
N LEU A 88 2.75 1.19 -6.51
CA LEU A 88 1.59 0.33 -6.28
C LEU A 88 0.74 0.18 -7.55
N ALA A 89 0.57 1.25 -8.34
CA ALA A 89 -0.12 1.17 -9.62
C ALA A 89 0.56 0.22 -10.61
N TYR A 90 1.90 0.20 -10.64
CA TYR A 90 2.64 -0.81 -11.39
C TYR A 90 2.35 -2.22 -10.87
N GLN A 91 2.49 -2.47 -9.56
CA GLN A 91 2.25 -3.79 -8.97
C GLN A 91 0.83 -4.31 -9.24
N LEU A 92 -0.16 -3.42 -9.21
CA LEU A 92 -1.57 -3.75 -9.43
C LEU A 92 -1.94 -3.97 -10.89
N SER A 93 -1.21 -3.41 -11.84
CA SER A 93 -1.57 -3.42 -13.27
C SER A 93 -0.60 -4.17 -14.17
N ASN A 94 0.65 -4.32 -13.72
CA ASN A 94 1.79 -4.79 -14.49
C ASN A 94 2.06 -3.97 -15.78
N ASP A 95 1.59 -2.71 -15.85
CA ASP A 95 1.82 -1.81 -16.98
C ASP A 95 3.10 -0.98 -16.77
N ARG A 96 4.03 -1.09 -17.74
CA ARG A 96 5.33 -0.42 -17.71
C ARG A 96 5.24 1.10 -17.70
N PHE A 97 4.14 1.69 -18.17
CA PHE A 97 3.90 3.13 -18.03
C PHE A 97 4.09 3.61 -16.58
N TRP A 98 3.61 2.83 -15.61
CA TRP A 98 3.68 3.21 -14.20
C TRP A 98 5.09 3.16 -13.66
N ILE A 99 5.94 2.26 -14.17
CA ILE A 99 7.36 2.21 -13.79
C ILE A 99 8.05 3.51 -14.19
N ASP A 100 7.85 3.97 -15.42
CA ASP A 100 8.51 5.18 -15.92
C ASP A 100 8.06 6.43 -15.16
N ALA A 101 6.78 6.51 -14.81
CA ALA A 101 6.25 7.59 -13.98
C ALA A 101 6.78 7.51 -12.54
N ALA A 102 6.73 6.33 -11.91
CA ALA A 102 7.17 6.12 -10.54
C ALA A 102 8.65 6.48 -10.37
N LYS A 103 9.52 6.01 -11.29
CA LYS A 103 10.95 6.34 -11.28
C LYS A 103 11.21 7.85 -11.28
N LYS A 104 10.59 8.59 -12.22
CA LYS A 104 10.78 10.04 -12.32
C LYS A 104 10.41 10.78 -11.02
N TYR A 105 9.28 10.40 -10.40
CA TYR A 105 8.83 11.03 -9.16
C TYR A 105 9.64 10.57 -7.93
N THR A 106 10.14 9.33 -7.92
CA THR A 106 11.09 8.85 -6.89
C THR A 106 12.42 9.59 -7.00
N GLU A 107 12.99 9.72 -8.20
CA GLU A 107 14.24 10.45 -8.47
C GLU A 107 14.13 11.92 -8.05
N ALA A 108 12.97 12.55 -8.22
CA ALA A 108 12.72 13.92 -7.75
C ALA A 108 12.78 14.09 -6.21
N LEU A 109 12.87 12.99 -5.45
CA LEU A 109 13.09 12.98 -4.00
C LEU A 109 14.53 12.65 -3.59
N GLU A 110 15.45 12.48 -4.54
CA GLU A 110 16.84 12.07 -4.24
C GLU A 110 17.51 12.92 -3.16
N ASP A 111 17.35 14.25 -3.22
CA ASP A 111 17.95 15.17 -2.26
C ASP A 111 17.46 14.98 -0.81
N GLN A 112 16.31 14.32 -0.62
CA GLN A 112 15.76 14.10 0.71
C GLN A 112 16.60 13.10 1.51
N GLN A 113 17.41 12.25 0.87
CA GLN A 113 18.33 11.34 1.56
C GLN A 113 19.31 12.06 2.51
N TYR A 114 19.53 13.36 2.31
CA TYR A 114 20.40 14.20 3.13
C TYR A 114 19.66 14.99 4.22
N ASP A 115 18.33 14.86 4.32
CA ASP A 115 17.57 15.50 5.40
C ASP A 115 17.82 14.78 6.72
N THR A 116 18.56 15.45 7.60
CA THR A 116 18.84 14.99 8.98
C THR A 116 18.02 15.74 10.03
N GLY A 117 17.14 16.65 9.62
CA GLY A 117 16.36 17.51 10.50
C GLY A 117 14.92 17.05 10.71
N SER A 118 14.39 16.22 9.81
CA SER A 118 13.02 15.73 9.86
C SER A 118 12.92 14.30 10.40
N HIS A 119 11.95 14.04 11.29
CA HIS A 119 11.59 12.67 11.68
C HIS A 119 10.72 11.96 10.62
N ASP A 120 10.23 12.69 9.63
CA ASP A 120 9.36 12.18 8.58
C ASP A 120 10.14 11.69 7.34
N ILE A 121 11.46 11.65 7.40
CA ILE A 121 12.29 11.19 6.27
C ILE A 121 11.90 9.80 5.77
N GLY A 122 11.41 8.94 6.68
CA GLY A 122 10.85 7.64 6.33
C GLY A 122 9.65 7.75 5.40
N PHE A 123 8.75 8.72 5.59
CA PHE A 123 7.61 8.91 4.69
C PHE A 123 8.03 9.40 3.30
N MET A 124 9.10 10.19 3.23
CA MET A 124 9.62 10.74 1.99
C MET A 124 10.37 9.68 1.19
N MET A 125 11.22 8.88 1.85
CA MET A 125 12.11 7.92 1.19
C MET A 125 11.57 6.50 1.14
N LEU A 126 10.98 5.95 2.21
CA LEU A 126 10.57 4.53 2.23
C LEU A 126 9.34 4.26 1.36
N ASN A 127 8.46 5.24 1.19
CA ASN A 127 7.34 5.09 0.25
C ASN A 127 7.78 5.18 -1.22
N SER A 128 8.98 5.69 -1.50
CA SER A 128 9.41 6.04 -2.86
C SER A 128 10.60 5.20 -3.36
N TYR A 129 11.66 5.09 -2.56
CA TYR A 129 12.85 4.28 -2.80
C TYR A 129 12.82 2.91 -2.11
N GLY A 130 11.96 2.75 -1.09
CA GLY A 130 11.89 1.56 -0.22
C GLY A 130 11.12 0.37 -0.77
#